data_AF-A0A2K3E236-F1
#
_entry.id   AF-A0A2K3E236-F1
#
_cell.length_a   1.000
_cell.length_b   1.000
_cell.length_c   1.000
_cell.angle_alpha   90.00
_cell.angle_beta   90.00
_cell.angle_gamma   90.00
#
_symmetry.space_group_name_H-M   'P 1'
#
loop_
_entity.id
_entity.type
_entity.pdbx_description
1 polymer ?
#
loop_
_entity_poly.entity_id
_entity_poly.type
_entity_poly.pdbx_seq_one_letter_code
_entity_poly.pdbx_strand_id
1 'polypeptide(L)'
;MQHAPSRCCWRLALLRAAAASLLLAPLLLLAPVTPVSGTSFVKACGAQLCVDGKPWYFQGANAYWLIDYVQFDRGSVDIFFDWANKFGLKVIRLWAFNHRMPYQWGGYDETQFRGLDYIVDSAGRHNIRLIVALGNTWTAYRSPQDYMRMAGVDPAGKDLLDFYSSEHVRHFYRDHISAITQRNNTYNARRYKDDPTIMMYDAMNEPRCPGCVDTSSQAQVRGFLAEMTSHLRAVAPSQLVALGTEGYFLNSYEEWNSGAGVRCEGEDWAALAGTSSIDVTVVHAYERQMESVPPKWYQCDFDCYANFLIQYLSVHQRIAAGAKKPLIMEEYGLILPQYTADQRVQLFQLVADNLRWMKSTGGAMAGVMFWNAAVGNVWDDGYNVYLDGPVVKPVPVPAPTPPPQPPSGVTPAGPVPTPAPAPPAPAPPPEPSRAPIVANTETLTDFLRGPQRAACAEAAAKWWLPIWTNSWAYTVDTTALAKRTATYTVLSVLRDTSNALYY
;
A
#
# COMPACT_ATOMS: atom_id res chain seq x y z
N MET A 1 18.11 86.48 -30.86
CA MET A 1 19.53 86.33 -31.26
C MET A 1 19.58 85.02 -32.04
N GLN A 2 19.52 84.98 -33.38
CA GLN A 2 20.54 85.44 -34.34
C GLN A 2 21.94 85.03 -33.84
N HIS A 3 22.63 84.03 -34.40
CA HIS A 3 23.03 83.89 -35.81
C HIS A 3 23.25 82.43 -36.27
N ALA A 4 23.29 82.24 -37.58
CA ALA A 4 23.85 81.08 -38.29
C ALA A 4 25.12 81.54 -39.06
N PRO A 5 25.67 80.78 -40.03
CA PRO A 5 26.41 79.52 -39.88
C PRO A 5 27.82 79.60 -40.52
N SER A 6 28.65 78.55 -40.41
CA SER A 6 29.83 78.36 -41.27
C SER A 6 30.05 76.90 -41.65
N ARG A 7 30.36 76.67 -42.94
CA ARG A 7 30.50 75.36 -43.61
C ARG A 7 31.97 75.08 -44.00
N CYS A 8 32.18 73.88 -44.58
CA CYS A 8 33.38 73.38 -45.28
C CYS A 8 34.52 72.90 -44.36
N CYS A 9 35.25 71.82 -44.68
CA CYS A 9 35.27 70.92 -45.85
C CYS A 9 35.74 69.49 -45.37
N TRP A 10 35.73 68.37 -46.12
CA TRP A 10 35.79 68.09 -47.56
C TRP A 10 34.84 66.96 -48.02
N ARG A 11 34.94 66.62 -49.32
CA ARG A 11 34.44 65.47 -50.11
C ARG A 11 35.01 64.13 -49.54
N LEU A 12 34.45 62.93 -49.76
CA LEU A 12 33.97 62.31 -51.01
C LEU A 12 32.80 61.31 -50.82
N ALA A 13 32.24 60.85 -51.93
CA ALA A 13 31.10 59.94 -52.01
C ALA A 13 31.42 58.47 -51.64
N LEU A 14 30.40 57.71 -51.24
CA LEU A 14 29.91 56.52 -51.98
C LEU A 14 28.66 55.92 -51.29
N LEU A 15 27.79 55.27 -52.07
CA LEU A 15 26.55 54.68 -51.58
C LEU A 15 26.82 53.51 -50.63
N ARG A 16 26.19 53.51 -49.45
CA ARG A 16 26.11 52.30 -48.62
C ARG A 16 24.96 51.43 -49.11
N ALA A 17 25.30 50.32 -49.76
CA ALA A 17 24.37 49.22 -49.97
C ALA A 17 23.93 48.64 -48.61
N ALA A 18 22.67 48.21 -48.53
CA ALA A 18 22.16 47.54 -47.35
C ALA A 18 22.74 46.12 -47.25
N ALA A 19 23.53 45.85 -46.20
CA ALA A 19 23.94 44.51 -45.82
C ALA A 19 23.09 44.07 -44.62
N ALA A 20 22.08 43.23 -44.87
CA ALA A 20 21.33 42.57 -43.82
C ALA A 20 22.17 41.40 -43.29
N SER A 21 22.82 41.58 -42.13
CA SER A 21 23.57 40.52 -41.47
C SER A 21 22.61 39.48 -40.88
N LEU A 22 22.46 38.33 -41.55
CA LEU A 22 21.86 37.15 -40.92
C LEU A 22 22.77 36.65 -39.80
N LEU A 23 22.33 36.85 -38.55
CA LEU A 23 22.83 36.07 -37.42
C LEU A 23 22.21 34.67 -37.48
N LEU A 24 22.91 33.71 -38.07
CA LEU A 24 22.60 32.29 -37.83
C LEU A 24 22.97 31.97 -36.37
N ALA A 25 21.98 31.98 -35.49
CA ALA A 25 22.06 31.22 -34.26
C ALA A 25 22.08 29.72 -34.63
N PRO A 26 22.97 28.90 -34.04
CA PRO A 26 22.91 27.47 -34.25
C PRO A 26 21.64 26.95 -33.57
N LEU A 27 20.65 26.55 -34.37
CA LEU A 27 19.57 25.69 -33.88
C LEU A 27 20.21 24.36 -33.46
N LEU A 28 20.47 24.24 -32.16
CA LEU A 28 20.50 22.95 -31.50
C LEU A 28 19.11 22.34 -31.67
N LEU A 29 18.97 21.52 -32.72
CA LEU A 29 17.89 20.57 -32.87
C LEU A 29 17.98 19.60 -31.68
N LEU A 30 17.37 20.00 -30.57
CA LEU A 30 16.88 19.07 -29.58
C LEU A 30 16.02 18.07 -30.36
N ALA A 31 16.53 16.85 -30.51
CA ALA A 31 15.72 15.76 -31.02
C ALA A 31 14.44 15.74 -30.18
N PRO A 32 13.25 15.68 -30.81
CA PRO A 32 12.02 15.62 -30.04
C PRO A 32 12.12 14.43 -29.10
N VAL A 33 12.09 14.70 -27.80
CA VAL A 33 11.95 13.64 -26.80
C VAL A 33 10.63 12.97 -27.11
N THR A 34 10.69 11.82 -27.78
CA THR A 34 9.52 11.01 -28.07
C THR A 34 8.85 10.73 -26.73
N PRO A 35 7.62 11.19 -26.48
CA PRO A 35 6.96 10.90 -25.23
C PRO A 35 6.77 9.38 -25.15
N VAL A 36 7.57 8.73 -24.31
CA VAL A 36 7.33 7.36 -23.86
C VAL A 36 5.90 7.36 -23.34
N SER A 37 5.02 6.60 -24.03
CA SER A 37 3.55 6.71 -23.99
C SER A 37 3.03 7.45 -22.77
N GLY A 38 2.68 8.73 -22.96
CA GLY A 38 2.33 9.66 -21.89
C GLY A 38 1.02 9.24 -21.21
N THR A 39 1.11 8.35 -20.23
CA THR A 39 -0.01 7.83 -19.48
C THR A 39 -0.51 8.91 -18.51
N SER A 40 -1.74 9.39 -18.69
CA SER A 40 -2.31 10.49 -17.89
C SER A 40 -2.39 10.20 -16.38
N PHE A 41 -2.32 11.27 -15.57
CA PHE A 41 -2.60 11.20 -14.14
C PHE A 41 -3.98 10.59 -13.87
N VAL A 42 -4.05 9.68 -12.90
CA VAL A 42 -5.32 9.15 -12.37
C VAL A 42 -6.02 10.27 -11.60
N LYS A 43 -7.33 10.39 -11.73
CA LYS A 43 -8.15 11.41 -11.07
C LYS A 43 -9.34 10.79 -10.34
N ALA A 44 -9.89 11.50 -9.37
CA ALA A 44 -11.21 11.22 -8.83
C ALA A 44 -12.26 11.88 -9.73
N CYS A 45 -13.14 11.07 -10.31
CA CYS A 45 -14.33 11.48 -11.07
C CYS A 45 -15.58 11.24 -10.21
N GLY A 46 -15.74 12.05 -9.15
CA GLY A 46 -16.73 11.79 -8.11
C GLY A 46 -16.41 10.49 -7.36
N ALA A 47 -17.39 9.60 -7.23
CA ALA A 47 -17.21 8.33 -6.51
C ALA A 47 -16.31 7.29 -7.21
N GLN A 48 -15.76 7.56 -8.40
CA GLN A 48 -14.94 6.61 -9.17
C GLN A 48 -13.56 7.19 -9.47
N LEU A 49 -12.55 6.33 -9.61
CA LEU A 49 -11.30 6.74 -10.26
C LEU A 49 -11.49 6.82 -11.77
N CYS A 50 -10.69 7.65 -12.43
CA CYS A 50 -10.72 7.80 -13.87
C CYS A 50 -9.35 8.13 -14.47
N VAL A 51 -9.15 7.70 -15.71
CA VAL A 51 -8.00 8.04 -16.56
C VAL A 51 -8.58 8.51 -17.91
N ASP A 52 -8.12 9.66 -18.40
CA ASP A 52 -8.63 10.29 -19.64
C ASP A 52 -10.17 10.41 -19.70
N GLY A 53 -10.78 10.70 -18.55
CA GLY A 53 -12.24 10.85 -18.38
C GLY A 53 -13.03 9.54 -18.41
N LYS A 54 -12.39 8.38 -18.52
CA LYS A 54 -13.03 7.06 -18.47
C LYS A 54 -12.92 6.47 -17.07
N PRO A 55 -13.97 5.83 -16.52
CA PRO A 55 -13.90 5.10 -15.26
C PRO A 55 -12.76 4.07 -15.29
N TRP A 56 -12.02 4.00 -14.19
CA TRP A 56 -10.88 3.11 -14.04
C TRP A 56 -11.00 2.33 -12.73
N TYR A 57 -10.91 1.01 -12.85
CA TYR A 57 -10.93 0.07 -11.74
C TYR A 57 -9.66 -0.78 -11.82
N PHE A 58 -9.04 -1.09 -10.69
CA PHE A 58 -7.79 -1.84 -10.67
C PHE A 58 -7.75 -2.89 -9.56
N GLN A 59 -6.88 -3.87 -9.74
CA GLN A 59 -6.34 -4.68 -8.66
C GLN A 59 -4.83 -4.41 -8.55
N GLY A 60 -4.30 -4.54 -7.34
CA GLY A 60 -2.91 -4.25 -7.02
C GLY A 60 -2.40 -5.06 -5.84
N ALA A 61 -1.24 -4.67 -5.32
CA ALA A 61 -0.64 -5.28 -4.14
C ALA A 61 0.27 -4.30 -3.39
N ASN A 62 0.52 -4.57 -2.12
CA ASN A 62 1.60 -3.96 -1.37
C ASN A 62 2.93 -4.67 -1.67
N ALA A 63 4.02 -3.91 -1.68
CA ALA A 63 5.39 -4.41 -1.83
C ALA A 63 6.36 -3.45 -1.12
N TYR A 64 6.10 -3.20 0.17
CA TYR A 64 6.86 -2.24 0.98
C TYR A 64 8.37 -2.53 0.99
N TRP A 65 8.74 -3.82 0.92
CA TRP A 65 10.11 -4.33 0.93
C TRP A 65 10.97 -3.88 -0.26
N LEU A 66 10.37 -3.41 -1.36
CA LEU A 66 11.11 -2.99 -2.56
C LEU A 66 12.15 -1.90 -2.27
N ILE A 67 11.86 -0.96 -1.36
CA ILE A 67 12.74 0.19 -1.06
C ILE A 67 14.11 -0.24 -0.49
N ASP A 68 14.13 -1.33 0.27
CA ASP A 68 15.37 -1.93 0.77
C ASP A 68 15.96 -2.91 -0.25
N TYR A 69 15.11 -3.72 -0.91
CA TYR A 69 15.57 -4.83 -1.75
C TYR A 69 16.26 -4.37 -3.05
N VAL A 70 15.82 -3.25 -3.63
CA VAL A 70 16.44 -2.61 -4.81
C VAL A 70 17.94 -2.31 -4.65
N GLN A 71 18.45 -2.30 -3.42
CA GLN A 71 19.86 -2.08 -3.11
C GLN A 71 20.71 -3.35 -3.25
N PHE A 72 20.12 -4.54 -3.11
CA PHE A 72 20.81 -5.82 -3.26
C PHE A 72 20.79 -6.30 -4.71
N ASP A 73 19.62 -6.23 -5.35
CA ASP A 73 19.46 -6.49 -6.78
C ASP A 73 18.45 -5.49 -7.36
N ARG A 74 18.85 -4.77 -8.41
CA ARG A 74 17.93 -3.91 -9.17
C ARG A 74 17.10 -4.70 -10.19
N GLY A 75 17.65 -5.78 -10.75
CA GLY A 75 16.96 -6.62 -11.73
C GLY A 75 15.70 -7.26 -11.17
N SER A 76 15.71 -7.61 -9.88
CA SER A 76 14.53 -8.11 -9.17
C SER A 76 13.34 -7.14 -9.18
N VAL A 77 13.55 -5.83 -9.30
CA VAL A 77 12.46 -4.83 -9.37
C VAL A 77 11.74 -4.93 -10.71
N ASP A 78 12.48 -5.06 -11.81
CA ASP A 78 11.90 -5.26 -13.15
C ASP A 78 11.20 -6.63 -13.21
N ILE A 79 11.83 -7.69 -12.70
CA ILE A 79 11.25 -9.04 -12.60
C ILE A 79 9.95 -9.03 -11.77
N PHE A 80 9.92 -8.30 -10.65
CA PHE A 80 8.73 -8.14 -9.82
C PHE A 80 7.59 -7.45 -10.62
N PHE A 81 7.89 -6.40 -11.37
CA PHE A 81 6.88 -5.70 -12.17
C PHE A 81 6.43 -6.49 -13.41
N ASP A 82 7.26 -7.34 -14.00
CA ASP A 82 6.87 -8.33 -15.01
C ASP A 82 5.87 -9.34 -14.43
N TRP A 83 6.15 -9.89 -13.25
CA TRP A 83 5.24 -10.79 -12.54
C TRP A 83 3.93 -10.11 -12.12
N ALA A 84 3.99 -8.88 -11.63
CA ALA A 84 2.81 -8.07 -11.32
C ALA A 84 1.92 -7.87 -12.57
N ASN A 85 2.52 -7.53 -13.70
CA ASN A 85 1.82 -7.40 -14.98
C ASN A 85 1.18 -8.71 -15.46
N LYS A 86 1.86 -9.84 -15.29
CA LYS A 86 1.37 -11.17 -15.68
C LYS A 86 0.06 -11.56 -14.98
N PHE A 87 -0.20 -11.03 -13.79
CA PHE A 87 -1.46 -11.19 -13.06
C PHE A 87 -2.36 -9.95 -13.08
N GLY A 88 -2.01 -8.92 -13.86
CA GLY A 88 -2.78 -7.69 -14.00
C GLY A 88 -2.84 -6.84 -12.73
N LEU A 89 -1.81 -6.92 -11.89
CA LEU A 89 -1.60 -5.99 -10.78
C LEU A 89 -1.10 -4.67 -11.37
N LYS A 90 -1.99 -3.69 -11.51
CA LYS A 90 -1.70 -2.42 -12.20
C LYS A 90 -1.33 -1.28 -11.26
N VAL A 91 -1.45 -1.51 -9.96
CA VAL A 91 -1.05 -0.57 -8.90
C VAL A 91 -0.24 -1.32 -7.86
N ILE A 92 0.90 -0.76 -7.47
CA ILE A 92 1.74 -1.27 -6.40
C ILE A 92 1.89 -0.20 -5.33
N ARG A 93 1.65 -0.56 -4.07
CA ARG A 93 1.82 0.32 -2.92
C ARG A 93 3.15 0.02 -2.23
N LEU A 94 3.89 1.08 -1.91
CA LEU A 94 5.18 1.00 -1.24
C LEU A 94 5.41 2.20 -0.31
N TRP A 95 6.49 2.11 0.45
CA TRP A 95 6.91 3.14 1.40
C TRP A 95 8.07 3.96 0.83
N ALA A 96 8.00 5.29 0.93
CA ALA A 96 9.10 6.21 0.58
C ALA A 96 10.02 6.54 1.76
N PHE A 97 10.01 5.69 2.79
CA PHE A 97 10.77 5.83 4.02
C PHE A 97 11.39 4.48 4.40
N ASN A 98 12.59 4.52 5.00
CA ASN A 98 13.23 3.36 5.60
C ASN A 98 14.23 3.79 6.70
N HIS A 99 15.03 2.87 7.24
CA HIS A 99 16.02 3.18 8.29
C HIS A 99 17.12 4.19 7.87
N ARG A 100 17.12 4.68 6.63
CA ARG A 100 18.04 5.68 6.09
C ARG A 100 17.37 6.84 5.33
N MET A 101 16.04 6.87 5.26
CA MET A 101 15.27 7.93 4.59
C MET A 101 14.06 8.34 5.45
N PRO A 102 14.05 9.58 6.01
CA PRO A 102 15.24 10.40 6.32
C PRO A 102 16.12 9.70 7.38
N TYR A 103 17.37 10.10 7.57
CA TYR A 103 18.20 9.66 8.73
C TYR A 103 18.50 10.76 9.74
N GLN A 104 18.35 12.01 9.32
CA GLN A 104 18.32 13.22 10.16
C GLN A 104 17.47 14.26 9.42
N TRP A 105 17.19 15.40 10.05
CA TRP A 105 16.47 16.48 9.36
C TRP A 105 17.21 16.94 8.10
N GLY A 106 16.51 16.95 6.96
CA GLY A 106 17.07 17.24 5.64
C GLY A 106 18.10 16.21 5.13
N GLY A 107 18.46 15.20 5.91
CA GLY A 107 19.49 14.22 5.58
C GLY A 107 18.91 12.90 5.10
N TYR A 108 19.29 12.52 3.88
CA TYR A 108 18.84 11.31 3.18
C TYR A 108 20.04 10.57 2.61
N ASP A 109 20.03 9.24 2.65
CA ASP A 109 21.02 8.44 1.94
C ASP A 109 20.68 8.47 0.44
N GLU A 110 21.50 9.16 -0.36
CA GLU A 110 21.28 9.29 -1.81
C GLU A 110 21.26 7.92 -2.51
N THR A 111 21.91 6.89 -1.96
CA THR A 111 21.84 5.51 -2.47
C THR A 111 20.41 4.96 -2.36
N GLN A 112 19.73 5.28 -1.25
CA GLN A 112 18.35 4.88 -0.97
C GLN A 112 17.39 5.66 -1.86
N PHE A 113 17.59 6.97 -2.01
CA PHE A 113 16.82 7.79 -2.95
C PHE A 113 16.93 7.29 -4.40
N ARG A 114 18.13 6.90 -4.84
CA ARG A 114 18.33 6.31 -6.17
C ARG A 114 17.72 4.91 -6.30
N GLY A 115 17.51 4.19 -5.19
CA GLY A 115 16.68 2.98 -5.16
C GLY A 115 15.23 3.30 -5.47
N LEU A 116 14.65 4.27 -4.77
CA LEU A 116 13.28 4.75 -5.03
C LEU A 116 13.13 5.30 -6.46
N ASP A 117 14.11 6.05 -6.96
CA ASP A 117 14.12 6.54 -8.34
C ASP A 117 14.03 5.39 -9.35
N TYR A 118 14.77 4.30 -9.11
CA TYR A 118 14.73 3.12 -9.97
C TYR A 118 13.38 2.39 -9.94
N ILE A 119 12.76 2.30 -8.76
CA ILE A 119 11.43 1.69 -8.61
C ILE A 119 10.38 2.53 -9.35
N VAL A 120 10.43 3.86 -9.23
CA VAL A 120 9.52 4.77 -9.94
C VAL A 120 9.74 4.69 -11.46
N ASP A 121 10.99 4.72 -11.92
CA ASP A 121 11.30 4.57 -13.35
C ASP A 121 10.85 3.22 -13.91
N SER A 122 11.12 2.13 -13.18
CA SER A 122 10.76 0.77 -13.59
C SER A 122 9.24 0.57 -13.61
N ALA A 123 8.50 1.04 -12.61
CA ALA A 123 7.04 0.99 -12.63
C ALA A 123 6.47 1.71 -13.86
N GLY A 124 7.03 2.88 -14.21
CA GLY A 124 6.64 3.65 -15.38
C GLY A 124 6.90 2.90 -16.69
N ARG A 125 8.09 2.29 -16.84
CA ARG A 125 8.43 1.43 -17.99
C ARG A 125 7.51 0.21 -18.11
N HIS A 126 7.10 -0.37 -17.00
CA HIS A 126 6.21 -1.53 -16.93
C HIS A 126 4.71 -1.17 -16.96
N ASN A 127 4.35 0.11 -17.14
CA ASN A 127 2.96 0.60 -17.13
C ASN A 127 2.19 0.17 -15.86
N ILE A 128 2.85 0.31 -14.71
CA ILE A 128 2.31 0.12 -13.36
C ILE A 128 2.25 1.50 -12.68
N ARG A 129 1.18 1.73 -11.91
CA ARG A 129 1.05 2.91 -11.05
C ARG A 129 1.54 2.63 -9.64
N LEU A 130 2.02 3.68 -8.98
CA LEU A 130 2.49 3.62 -7.60
C LEU A 130 1.59 4.41 -6.67
N ILE A 131 1.26 3.81 -5.52
CA ILE A 131 0.81 4.52 -4.32
C ILE A 131 2.00 4.58 -3.37
N VAL A 132 2.29 5.77 -2.84
CA VAL A 132 3.48 6.00 -2.04
C VAL A 132 3.09 6.52 -0.66
N ALA A 133 3.31 5.72 0.39
CA ALA A 133 3.14 6.16 1.76
C ALA A 133 4.38 6.91 2.27
N LEU A 134 4.14 7.97 3.05
CA LEU A 134 5.15 8.97 3.43
C LEU A 134 5.56 8.92 4.92
N GLY A 135 5.06 7.95 5.67
CA GLY A 135 5.56 7.59 7.00
C GLY A 135 4.72 6.47 7.58
N ASN A 136 5.00 6.10 8.83
CA ASN A 136 4.32 5.00 9.50
C ASN A 136 3.88 5.39 10.92
N THR A 137 2.76 4.85 11.38
CA THR A 137 2.44 4.83 12.83
C THR A 137 3.33 3.83 13.57
N TRP A 138 3.65 2.71 12.93
CA TRP A 138 4.35 1.59 13.56
C TRP A 138 5.85 1.81 13.74
N THR A 139 6.46 0.95 14.56
CA THR A 139 7.90 0.96 14.85
C THR A 139 8.76 0.47 13.68
N ALA A 140 8.19 -0.30 12.77
CA ALA A 140 8.82 -0.70 11.52
C ALA A 140 9.03 0.54 10.64
N TYR A 141 10.29 0.89 10.40
CA TYR A 141 10.72 1.97 9.50
C TYR A 141 10.09 3.36 9.78
N ARG A 142 10.81 4.20 10.54
CA ARG A 142 10.48 5.62 10.77
C ARG A 142 9.09 5.85 11.38
N SER A 143 9.03 5.42 12.63
CA SER A 143 7.96 5.72 13.57
C SER A 143 7.82 7.22 13.87
N PRO A 144 6.72 7.65 14.48
CA PRO A 144 6.56 9.03 14.97
C PRO A 144 7.63 9.42 15.99
N GLN A 145 8.13 8.47 16.79
CA GLN A 145 9.24 8.68 17.73
C GLN A 145 10.56 9.06 17.01
N ASP A 146 10.79 8.55 15.81
CA ASP A 146 11.99 8.89 15.04
C ASP A 146 11.92 10.34 14.52
N TYR A 147 10.73 10.80 14.12
CA TYR A 147 10.51 12.21 13.77
C TYR A 147 10.70 13.14 14.98
N MET A 148 10.24 12.73 16.17
CA MET A 148 10.50 13.48 17.41
C MET A 148 12.00 13.60 17.69
N ARG A 149 12.75 12.48 17.63
CA ARG A 149 14.21 12.47 17.80
C ARG A 149 14.92 13.35 16.76
N MET A 150 14.52 13.28 15.49
CA MET A 150 15.07 14.14 14.43
C MET A 150 14.79 15.63 14.68
N ALA A 151 13.65 15.95 15.31
CA ALA A 151 13.30 17.30 15.75
C ALA A 151 13.97 17.75 17.07
N GLY A 152 14.83 16.92 17.67
CA GLY A 152 15.48 17.21 18.96
C GLY A 152 14.57 17.02 20.18
N VAL A 153 13.45 16.33 20.03
CA VAL A 153 12.47 16.04 21.10
C VAL A 153 12.69 14.61 21.59
N ASP A 154 12.96 14.44 22.88
CA ASP A 154 12.99 13.12 23.52
C ASP A 154 11.56 12.53 23.59
N PRO A 155 11.29 11.34 23.01
CA PRO A 155 10.00 10.67 23.13
C PRO A 155 9.77 9.99 24.50
N ALA A 156 10.73 10.02 25.43
CA ALA A 156 10.55 9.46 26.77
C ALA A 156 9.40 10.17 27.53
N GLY A 157 8.44 9.39 28.03
CA GLY A 157 7.26 9.90 28.73
C GLY A 157 6.25 10.64 27.83
N LYS A 158 6.35 10.46 26.51
CA LYS A 158 5.46 11.04 25.49
C LYS A 158 4.63 9.98 24.79
N ASP A 159 3.60 10.40 24.07
CA ASP A 159 2.76 9.53 23.25
C ASP A 159 2.43 10.11 21.86
N LEU A 160 1.61 9.40 21.07
CA LEU A 160 1.17 9.83 19.74
C LEU A 160 0.54 11.24 19.70
N LEU A 161 -0.13 11.71 20.77
CA LEU A 161 -0.69 13.06 20.82
C LEU A 161 0.39 14.14 20.94
N ASP A 162 1.53 13.86 21.61
CA ASP A 162 2.68 14.77 21.57
C ASP A 162 3.22 14.95 20.14
N PHE A 163 3.22 13.87 19.34
CA PHE A 163 3.59 13.93 17.92
C PHE A 163 2.56 14.72 17.10
N TYR A 164 1.26 14.42 17.22
CA TYR A 164 0.20 15.07 16.45
C TYR A 164 -0.02 16.55 16.82
N SER A 165 0.23 16.96 18.07
CA SER A 165 0.06 18.35 18.50
C SER A 165 1.27 19.23 18.18
N SER A 166 2.49 18.71 18.24
CA SER A 166 3.72 19.49 18.10
C SER A 166 3.90 20.04 16.68
N GLU A 167 3.66 21.34 16.49
CA GLU A 167 3.93 22.04 15.22
C GLU A 167 5.38 21.88 14.76
N HIS A 168 6.33 21.91 15.71
CA HIS A 168 7.76 21.73 15.46
C HIS A 168 8.06 20.34 14.89
N VAL A 169 7.53 19.26 15.49
CA VAL A 169 7.75 17.90 14.96
C VAL A 169 7.03 17.71 13.62
N ARG A 170 5.81 18.24 13.48
CA ARG A 170 5.03 18.19 12.23
C ARG A 170 5.72 18.91 11.06
N HIS A 171 6.52 19.96 11.32
CA HIS A 171 7.34 20.60 10.30
C HIS A 171 8.33 19.63 9.64
N PHE A 172 8.98 18.79 10.43
CA PHE A 172 9.97 17.83 9.93
C PHE A 172 9.29 16.75 9.06
N TYR A 173 8.03 16.43 9.37
CA TYR A 173 7.20 15.56 8.54
C TYR A 173 6.80 16.23 7.21
N ARG A 174 6.39 17.51 7.23
CA ARG A 174 6.14 18.30 6.00
C ARG A 174 7.38 18.43 5.12
N ASP A 175 8.56 18.58 5.72
CA ASP A 175 9.83 18.60 4.99
C ASP A 175 10.16 17.27 4.34
N HIS A 176 9.78 16.15 4.96
CA HIS A 176 9.89 14.84 4.33
C HIS A 176 8.96 14.69 3.12
N ILE A 177 7.68 15.07 3.26
CA ILE A 177 6.73 15.12 2.14
C ILE A 177 7.28 16.00 1.00
N SER A 178 7.85 17.16 1.32
CA SER A 178 8.52 18.04 0.34
C SER A 178 9.72 17.36 -0.34
N ALA A 179 10.58 16.69 0.42
CA ALA A 179 11.77 16.02 -0.12
C ALA A 179 11.41 14.88 -1.10
N ILE A 180 10.39 14.08 -0.79
CA ILE A 180 9.91 13.02 -1.68
C ILE A 180 9.24 13.62 -2.93
N THR A 181 8.30 14.55 -2.76
CA THR A 181 7.50 15.08 -3.91
C THR A 181 8.31 15.96 -4.87
N GLN A 182 9.30 16.71 -4.36
CA GLN A 182 10.18 17.54 -5.19
C GLN A 182 11.41 16.79 -5.75
N ARG A 183 11.60 15.50 -5.42
CA ARG A 183 12.71 14.68 -5.91
C ARG A 183 12.75 14.65 -7.44
N ASN A 184 13.89 15.02 -8.03
CA ASN A 184 14.20 14.73 -9.43
C ASN A 184 14.68 13.26 -9.51
N ASN A 185 13.99 12.42 -10.27
CA ASN A 185 14.35 11.04 -10.53
C ASN A 185 15.66 10.96 -11.35
N THR A 186 16.68 10.25 -10.85
CA THR A 186 17.99 10.17 -11.51
C THR A 186 18.05 9.28 -12.76
N TYR A 187 17.01 8.51 -13.06
CA TYR A 187 16.93 7.63 -14.24
C TYR A 187 16.12 8.25 -15.38
N ASN A 188 15.00 8.92 -15.09
CA ASN A 188 14.10 9.49 -16.11
C ASN A 188 14.03 11.03 -16.12
N ALA A 189 14.77 11.71 -15.22
CA ALA A 189 14.84 13.16 -15.06
C ALA A 189 13.52 13.89 -14.72
N ARG A 190 12.41 13.18 -14.47
CA ARG A 190 11.14 13.77 -14.03
C ARG A 190 11.19 14.09 -12.55
N ARG A 191 10.43 15.09 -12.12
CA ARG A 191 10.11 15.25 -10.69
C ARG A 191 9.02 14.28 -10.32
N TYR A 192 9.04 13.77 -9.08
CA TYR A 192 8.02 12.83 -8.62
C TYR A 192 6.59 13.42 -8.71
N LYS A 193 6.40 14.68 -8.31
CA LYS A 193 5.14 15.42 -8.51
C LYS A 193 4.71 15.60 -9.97
N ASP A 194 5.65 15.49 -10.92
CA ASP A 194 5.41 15.68 -12.35
C ASP A 194 5.39 14.32 -13.10
N ASP A 195 5.56 13.18 -12.40
CA ASP A 195 5.57 11.83 -12.97
C ASP A 195 4.23 11.11 -12.71
N PRO A 196 3.39 10.87 -13.73
CA PRO A 196 2.09 10.21 -13.57
C PRO A 196 2.19 8.72 -13.23
N THR A 197 3.41 8.16 -13.18
CA THR A 197 3.67 6.84 -12.61
C THR A 197 3.24 6.78 -11.15
N ILE A 198 3.50 7.84 -10.37
CA ILE A 198 2.96 7.97 -9.02
C ILE A 198 1.52 8.49 -9.16
N MET A 199 0.53 7.66 -8.81
CA MET A 199 -0.88 8.04 -8.93
C MET A 199 -1.44 8.69 -7.66
N MET A 200 -0.92 8.30 -6.49
CA MET A 200 -1.46 8.71 -5.20
C MET A 200 -0.36 8.75 -4.13
N TYR A 201 -0.52 9.65 -3.16
CA TYR A 201 0.24 9.65 -1.91
C TYR A 201 -0.68 9.39 -0.72
N ASP A 202 -0.26 8.51 0.18
CA ASP A 202 -0.84 8.42 1.53
C ASP A 202 -0.15 9.42 2.46
N ALA A 203 -0.95 10.13 3.25
CA ALA A 203 -0.44 11.02 4.29
C ALA A 203 0.43 10.28 5.31
N MET A 204 0.05 9.06 5.73
CA MET A 204 0.79 8.18 6.64
C MET A 204 0.24 6.75 6.50
N ASN A 205 1.05 5.71 6.69
CA ASN A 205 0.57 4.34 6.81
C ASN A 205 -0.10 4.12 8.18
N GLU A 206 -1.38 3.75 8.15
CA GLU A 206 -2.21 3.36 9.29
C GLU A 206 -2.21 4.38 10.46
N PRO A 207 -2.59 5.66 10.23
CA PRO A 207 -2.62 6.69 11.27
C PRO A 207 -3.66 6.37 12.36
N ARG A 208 -3.18 6.01 13.56
CA ARG A 208 -4.00 5.70 14.74
C ARG A 208 -3.79 6.69 15.88
N CYS A 209 -4.72 6.73 16.81
CA CYS A 209 -4.55 7.38 18.12
C CYS A 209 -5.22 6.54 19.21
N PRO A 210 -4.58 5.47 19.70
CA PRO A 210 -5.27 4.52 20.55
C PRO A 210 -5.77 5.14 21.87
N GLY A 211 -7.00 4.83 22.26
CA GLY A 211 -7.73 5.46 23.37
C GLY A 211 -8.10 6.94 23.18
N CYS A 212 -7.89 7.55 22.02
CA CYS A 212 -8.24 8.95 21.72
C CYS A 212 -9.73 9.09 21.35
N VAL A 213 -10.62 8.87 22.31
CA VAL A 213 -12.08 8.88 22.08
C VAL A 213 -12.76 10.22 22.39
N ASP A 214 -12.05 11.16 22.99
CA ASP A 214 -12.58 12.49 23.34
C ASP A 214 -12.39 13.51 22.19
N THR A 215 -13.19 14.58 22.21
CA THR A 215 -13.18 15.62 21.17
C THR A 215 -11.83 16.32 21.01
N SER A 216 -11.02 16.45 22.08
CA SER A 216 -9.75 17.17 22.05
C SER A 216 -8.65 16.35 21.40
N SER A 217 -8.51 15.07 21.81
CA SER A 217 -7.55 14.16 21.17
C SER A 217 -7.91 13.92 19.70
N GLN A 218 -9.20 13.73 19.38
CA GLN A 218 -9.70 13.66 18.02
C GLN A 218 -9.42 14.91 17.17
N ALA A 219 -9.47 16.11 17.75
CA ALA A 219 -9.12 17.34 17.05
C ALA A 219 -7.63 17.41 16.68
N GLN A 220 -6.74 16.86 17.51
CA GLN A 220 -5.29 16.83 17.24
C GLN A 220 -4.95 15.89 16.07
N VAL A 221 -5.51 14.67 16.06
CA VAL A 221 -5.33 13.69 14.97
C VAL A 221 -5.85 14.26 13.64
N ARG A 222 -7.08 14.78 13.64
CA ARG A 222 -7.66 15.43 12.44
C ARG A 222 -6.86 16.64 11.99
N GLY A 223 -6.32 17.43 12.92
CA GLY A 223 -5.46 18.57 12.64
C GLY A 223 -4.16 18.18 11.93
N PHE A 224 -3.46 17.15 12.42
CA PHE A 224 -2.29 16.57 11.77
C PHE A 224 -2.62 16.08 10.35
N LEU A 225 -3.64 15.22 10.22
CA LEU A 225 -4.00 14.62 8.92
C LEU A 225 -4.44 15.66 7.90
N ALA A 226 -5.25 16.65 8.30
CA ALA A 226 -5.68 17.75 7.44
C ALA A 226 -4.49 18.63 6.99
N GLU A 227 -3.52 18.85 7.87
CA GLU A 227 -2.30 19.59 7.54
C GLU A 227 -1.43 18.84 6.52
N MET A 228 -1.13 17.55 6.75
CA MET A 228 -0.25 16.79 5.86
C MET A 228 -0.86 16.58 4.47
N THR A 229 -2.18 16.34 4.40
CA THR A 229 -2.91 16.23 3.14
C THR A 229 -3.02 17.57 2.40
N SER A 230 -3.22 18.68 3.13
CA SER A 230 -3.22 20.03 2.51
C SER A 230 -1.84 20.41 1.99
N HIS A 231 -0.77 20.06 2.72
CA HIS A 231 0.61 20.24 2.26
C HIS A 231 0.90 19.41 1.00
N LEU A 232 0.50 18.13 1.00
CA LEU A 232 0.58 17.25 -0.18
C LEU A 232 -0.06 17.87 -1.41
N ARG A 233 -1.31 18.36 -1.32
CA ARG A 233 -1.98 19.04 -2.42
C ARG A 233 -1.23 20.27 -2.93
N ALA A 234 -0.55 21.00 -2.06
CA ALA A 234 0.22 22.19 -2.46
C ALA A 234 1.54 21.83 -3.17
N VAL A 235 2.22 20.76 -2.75
CA VAL A 235 3.53 20.37 -3.30
C VAL A 235 3.46 19.38 -4.47
N ALA A 236 2.37 18.60 -4.56
CA ALA A 236 2.10 17.57 -5.57
C ALA A 236 0.64 17.62 -6.09
N PRO A 237 0.25 18.72 -6.78
CA PRO A 237 -1.15 18.98 -7.16
C PRO A 237 -1.70 18.09 -8.29
N SER A 238 -0.86 17.24 -8.90
CA SER A 238 -1.25 16.35 -10.02
C SER A 238 -1.67 14.95 -9.55
N GLN A 239 -1.23 14.55 -8.36
CA GLN A 239 -1.49 13.25 -7.75
C GLN A 239 -2.76 13.29 -6.91
N LEU A 240 -3.34 12.11 -6.70
CA LEU A 240 -4.38 11.90 -5.71
C LEU A 240 -3.77 11.97 -4.30
N VAL A 241 -4.55 12.47 -3.34
CA VAL A 241 -4.19 12.48 -1.92
C VAL A 241 -5.17 11.62 -1.13
N ALA A 242 -4.64 10.71 -0.32
CA ALA A 242 -5.37 9.87 0.63
C ALA A 242 -4.74 9.96 2.03
N LEU A 243 -5.37 9.31 3.01
CA LEU A 243 -4.89 9.31 4.40
C LEU A 243 -3.97 8.13 4.75
N GLY A 244 -4.07 7.01 4.02
CA GLY A 244 -3.51 5.69 4.42
C GLY A 244 -4.21 5.06 5.65
N THR A 245 -5.48 5.41 5.87
CA THR A 245 -6.33 4.98 6.99
C THR A 245 -6.82 3.55 6.91
N GLU A 246 -7.02 2.92 8.06
CA GLU A 246 -7.56 1.57 8.13
C GLU A 246 -9.08 1.56 8.02
N GLY A 247 -9.78 2.59 8.50
CA GLY A 247 -11.23 2.70 8.37
C GLY A 247 -12.01 2.37 9.63
N TYR A 248 -11.59 2.92 10.77
CA TYR A 248 -12.27 2.67 12.04
C TYR A 248 -13.40 3.69 12.32
N PHE A 249 -14.41 3.23 13.05
CA PHE A 249 -15.55 4.04 13.46
C PHE A 249 -15.53 4.31 14.97
N LEU A 250 -15.77 5.56 15.37
CA LEU A 250 -15.68 6.01 16.76
C LEU A 250 -17.03 6.35 17.43
N ASN A 251 -17.98 6.86 16.63
CA ASN A 251 -19.24 7.48 17.12
C ASN A 251 -20.49 7.05 16.35
N SER A 252 -20.32 6.51 15.15
CA SER A 252 -21.38 6.14 14.22
C SER A 252 -20.88 4.97 13.39
N TYR A 253 -21.73 3.98 13.14
CA TYR A 253 -21.35 2.72 12.48
C TYR A 253 -20.38 1.83 13.29
N GLU A 254 -20.26 2.04 14.60
CA GLU A 254 -19.35 1.29 15.48
C GLU A 254 -19.66 -0.22 15.53
N GLU A 255 -20.92 -0.60 15.26
CA GLU A 255 -21.39 -1.99 15.11
C GLU A 255 -20.84 -2.70 13.86
N TRP A 256 -20.21 -1.95 12.94
CA TRP A 256 -19.55 -2.47 11.74
C TRP A 256 -18.04 -2.63 11.89
N ASN A 257 -17.43 -2.15 12.97
CA ASN A 257 -16.00 -2.36 13.26
C ASN A 257 -15.68 -3.86 13.39
N SER A 258 -14.43 -4.26 13.18
CA SER A 258 -13.97 -5.65 13.31
C SER A 258 -14.04 -6.22 14.74
N GLY A 259 -14.08 -5.37 15.76
CA GLY A 259 -14.19 -5.77 17.15
C GLY A 259 -14.58 -4.61 18.07
N ALA A 260 -14.94 -4.91 19.32
CA ALA A 260 -15.29 -3.86 20.28
C ALA A 260 -14.09 -2.93 20.57
N GLY A 261 -12.88 -3.49 20.66
CA GLY A 261 -11.65 -2.72 20.87
C GLY A 261 -11.30 -1.79 19.70
N VAL A 262 -11.82 -2.06 18.51
CA VAL A 262 -11.44 -1.35 17.27
C VAL A 262 -11.94 0.10 17.25
N ARG A 263 -13.06 0.41 17.92
CA ARG A 263 -13.48 1.81 18.16
C ARG A 263 -12.39 2.63 18.87
N CYS A 264 -11.53 1.96 19.63
CA CYS A 264 -10.51 2.57 20.46
C CYS A 264 -9.20 2.80 19.73
N GLU A 265 -9.09 2.50 18.43
CA GLU A 265 -7.89 2.83 17.64
C GLU A 265 -7.78 4.33 17.32
N GLY A 266 -8.85 5.10 17.56
CA GLY A 266 -8.83 6.57 17.52
C GLY A 266 -8.92 7.20 16.13
N GLU A 267 -9.31 6.42 15.12
CA GLU A 267 -9.74 6.95 13.84
C GLU A 267 -11.29 7.07 13.83
N ASP A 268 -11.81 8.15 13.26
CA ASP A 268 -13.25 8.29 12.94
C ASP A 268 -13.40 8.51 11.43
N TRP A 269 -13.26 7.40 10.69
CA TRP A 269 -13.16 7.40 9.23
C TRP A 269 -14.40 8.03 8.58
N ALA A 270 -15.59 7.82 9.14
CA ALA A 270 -16.82 8.42 8.65
C ALA A 270 -16.75 9.96 8.67
N ALA A 271 -16.16 10.55 9.71
CA ALA A 271 -15.92 11.99 9.80
C ALA A 271 -14.79 12.45 8.87
N LEU A 272 -13.74 11.65 8.72
CA LEU A 272 -12.58 11.94 7.86
C LEU A 272 -12.90 11.87 6.35
N ALA A 273 -13.75 10.93 5.93
CA ALA A 273 -14.10 10.68 4.54
C ALA A 273 -14.62 11.95 3.80
N GLY A 274 -15.30 12.85 4.51
CA GLY A 274 -15.81 14.11 3.96
C GLY A 274 -14.76 15.21 3.72
N THR A 275 -13.52 15.07 4.24
CA THR A 275 -12.53 16.17 4.30
C THR A 275 -12.07 16.61 2.90
N SER A 276 -12.12 17.90 2.57
CA SER A 276 -11.76 18.40 1.23
C SER A 276 -10.28 18.18 0.84
N SER A 277 -9.40 17.99 1.82
CA SER A 277 -7.97 17.79 1.59
C SER A 277 -7.61 16.41 1.01
N ILE A 278 -8.55 15.46 0.88
CA ILE A 278 -8.33 14.15 0.23
C ILE A 278 -9.25 13.91 -0.97
N ASP A 279 -8.72 13.25 -1.99
CA ASP A 279 -9.44 12.88 -3.23
C ASP A 279 -10.07 11.49 -3.13
N VAL A 280 -9.39 10.60 -2.41
CA VAL A 280 -9.71 9.17 -2.29
C VAL A 280 -9.81 8.81 -0.82
N THR A 281 -10.73 7.91 -0.51
CA THR A 281 -10.83 7.27 0.82
C THR A 281 -10.25 5.86 0.73
N VAL A 282 -9.61 5.41 1.81
CA VAL A 282 -8.91 4.12 1.84
C VAL A 282 -9.26 3.37 3.12
N VAL A 283 -9.27 2.04 3.03
CA VAL A 283 -9.52 1.13 4.15
C VAL A 283 -8.59 -0.07 4.09
N HIS A 284 -8.22 -0.58 5.26
CA HIS A 284 -7.43 -1.78 5.45
C HIS A 284 -8.24 -2.77 6.29
N ALA A 285 -8.19 -4.06 5.96
CA ALA A 285 -8.90 -5.06 6.74
C ALA A 285 -8.07 -6.34 6.94
N TYR A 286 -7.86 -6.69 8.20
CA TYR A 286 -7.13 -7.88 8.61
C TYR A 286 -7.91 -8.68 9.65
N GLU A 287 -7.81 -10.00 9.55
CA GLU A 287 -8.40 -10.94 10.49
C GLU A 287 -7.84 -10.78 11.92
N ARG A 288 -6.62 -10.23 12.06
CA ARG A 288 -6.02 -9.90 13.37
C ARG A 288 -6.73 -8.75 14.10
N GLN A 289 -7.51 -7.92 13.40
CA GLN A 289 -8.32 -6.85 13.99
C GLN A 289 -9.65 -7.37 14.59
N MET A 290 -9.99 -8.66 14.40
CA MET A 290 -11.26 -9.27 14.84
C MET A 290 -11.30 -9.56 16.36
N GLU A 291 -11.14 -8.52 17.16
CA GLU A 291 -11.01 -8.63 18.61
C GLU A 291 -12.36 -8.82 19.33
N SER A 292 -12.59 -10.04 19.81
CA SER A 292 -13.61 -10.35 20.80
C SER A 292 -13.08 -10.25 22.23
N VAL A 293 -13.91 -9.79 23.16
CA VAL A 293 -13.53 -9.41 24.54
C VAL A 293 -14.13 -10.41 25.59
N PRO A 294 -13.74 -10.38 26.89
CA PRO A 294 -13.70 -11.54 27.80
C PRO A 294 -15.01 -12.33 28.06
N PRO A 295 -14.94 -13.57 28.62
CA PRO A 295 -13.84 -14.15 29.42
C PRO A 295 -12.70 -14.80 28.65
N LYS A 296 -12.87 -15.08 27.35
CA LYS A 296 -11.79 -15.48 26.45
C LYS A 296 -11.93 -14.72 25.15
N TRP A 297 -10.80 -14.22 24.66
CA TRP A 297 -10.69 -13.62 23.34
C TRP A 297 -11.02 -14.69 22.29
N TYR A 298 -12.21 -14.61 21.69
CA TYR A 298 -12.57 -15.49 20.60
C TYR A 298 -11.83 -15.04 19.34
N GLN A 299 -10.98 -15.92 18.82
CA GLN A 299 -10.44 -15.77 17.47
C GLN A 299 -11.56 -16.11 16.50
N CYS A 300 -12.05 -15.08 15.82
CA CYS A 300 -12.99 -15.17 14.71
C CYS A 300 -12.51 -16.21 13.70
N ASP A 301 -13.36 -17.19 13.36
CA ASP A 301 -13.04 -18.16 12.31
C ASP A 301 -13.21 -17.54 10.92
N PHE A 302 -12.92 -18.33 9.87
CA PHE A 302 -13.01 -17.84 8.50
C PHE A 302 -14.43 -17.42 8.10
N ASP A 303 -15.45 -18.12 8.56
CA ASP A 303 -16.85 -17.79 8.25
C ASP A 303 -17.21 -16.46 8.92
N CYS A 304 -16.86 -16.29 10.19
CA CYS A 304 -16.97 -15.02 10.91
C CYS A 304 -16.26 -13.87 10.18
N TYR A 305 -15.00 -14.06 9.73
CA TYR A 305 -14.21 -13.01 9.09
C TYR A 305 -14.71 -12.66 7.69
N ALA A 306 -15.10 -13.66 6.87
CA ALA A 306 -15.66 -13.45 5.54
C ALA A 306 -17.00 -12.66 5.61
N ASN A 307 -17.83 -12.95 6.62
CA ASN A 307 -19.06 -12.22 6.88
C ASN A 307 -18.80 -10.78 7.31
N PHE A 308 -17.88 -10.56 8.25
CA PHE A 308 -17.43 -9.21 8.63
C PHE A 308 -16.96 -8.43 7.39
N LEU A 309 -16.05 -8.99 6.59
CA LEU A 309 -15.35 -8.25 5.54
C LEU A 309 -16.30 -7.66 4.49
N ILE A 310 -17.30 -8.43 4.05
CA ILE A 310 -18.29 -7.95 3.08
C ILE A 310 -19.21 -6.89 3.69
N GLN A 311 -19.59 -7.02 4.96
CA GLN A 311 -20.41 -6.00 5.63
C GLN A 311 -19.61 -4.70 5.84
N TYR A 312 -18.36 -4.82 6.29
CA TYR A 312 -17.41 -3.74 6.47
C TYR A 312 -17.15 -2.97 5.17
N LEU A 313 -16.82 -3.66 4.08
CA LEU A 313 -16.70 -3.04 2.75
C LEU A 313 -18.02 -2.39 2.32
N SER A 314 -19.17 -3.03 2.55
CA SER A 314 -20.48 -2.51 2.15
C SER A 314 -20.83 -1.17 2.82
N VAL A 315 -20.52 -0.99 4.12
CA VAL A 315 -20.76 0.30 4.79
C VAL A 315 -19.79 1.38 4.31
N HIS A 316 -18.50 1.07 4.15
CA HIS A 316 -17.50 2.00 3.63
C HIS A 316 -17.82 2.45 2.20
N GLN A 317 -18.28 1.53 1.34
CA GLN A 317 -18.73 1.82 -0.02
C GLN A 317 -19.91 2.79 -0.06
N ARG A 318 -20.89 2.63 0.84
CA ARG A 318 -22.03 3.56 0.95
C ARG A 318 -21.60 4.95 1.40
N ILE A 319 -20.72 5.04 2.39
CA ILE A 319 -20.23 6.33 2.93
C ILE A 319 -19.34 7.03 1.90
N ALA A 320 -18.41 6.33 1.24
CA ALA A 320 -17.58 6.87 0.17
C ALA A 320 -18.42 7.40 -1.01
N ALA A 321 -19.43 6.64 -1.44
CA ALA A 321 -20.39 7.08 -2.47
C ALA A 321 -21.15 8.35 -2.05
N GLY A 322 -21.61 8.42 -0.79
CA GLY A 322 -22.27 9.60 -0.22
C GLY A 322 -21.35 10.83 -0.15
N ALA A 323 -20.09 10.63 0.22
CA ALA A 323 -19.03 11.64 0.19
C ALA A 323 -18.57 12.01 -1.24
N LYS A 324 -19.05 11.29 -2.26
CA LYS A 324 -18.65 11.41 -3.68
C LYS A 324 -17.15 11.24 -3.90
N LYS A 325 -16.56 10.25 -3.22
CA LYS A 325 -15.14 9.89 -3.37
C LYS A 325 -14.95 8.42 -3.71
N PRO A 326 -13.88 8.05 -4.43
CA PRO A 326 -13.51 6.66 -4.61
C PRO A 326 -13.07 6.05 -3.29
N LEU A 327 -13.28 4.73 -3.18
CA LEU A 327 -12.75 3.88 -2.14
C LEU A 327 -11.68 2.95 -2.72
N ILE A 328 -10.55 2.79 -2.04
CA ILE A 328 -9.58 1.71 -2.29
C ILE A 328 -9.53 0.84 -1.04
N MET A 329 -9.68 -0.48 -1.22
CA MET A 329 -9.29 -1.44 -0.20
C MET A 329 -7.78 -1.64 -0.33
N GLU A 330 -7.01 -0.90 0.45
CA GLU A 330 -5.59 -0.65 0.22
C GLU A 330 -4.67 -1.70 0.86
N GLU A 331 -5.17 -2.36 1.91
CA GLU A 331 -4.57 -3.58 2.45
C GLU A 331 -5.65 -4.59 2.80
N TYR A 332 -5.42 -5.85 2.41
CA TYR A 332 -6.15 -7.00 2.94
C TYR A 332 -5.31 -8.27 2.86
N GLY A 333 -5.55 -9.20 3.78
CA GLY A 333 -4.81 -10.46 3.81
C GLY A 333 -5.55 -11.56 4.57
N LEU A 334 -4.90 -12.73 4.63
CA LEU A 334 -5.25 -13.81 5.53
C LEU A 334 -3.97 -14.57 5.90
N ILE A 335 -3.51 -14.46 7.14
CA ILE A 335 -2.21 -15.00 7.56
C ILE A 335 -2.18 -16.54 7.55
N LEU A 336 -1.09 -17.10 7.03
CA LEU A 336 -0.75 -18.53 7.13
C LEU A 336 0.33 -18.69 8.20
N PRO A 337 0.29 -19.72 9.08
CA PRO A 337 -0.54 -20.92 8.99
C PRO A 337 -1.83 -20.89 9.84
N GLN A 338 -2.24 -19.73 10.39
CA GLN A 338 -3.45 -19.61 11.20
C GLN A 338 -4.71 -20.00 10.41
N TYR A 339 -4.72 -19.69 9.11
CA TYR A 339 -5.72 -20.12 8.15
C TYR A 339 -5.15 -21.13 7.16
N THR A 340 -6.03 -21.72 6.35
CA THR A 340 -5.63 -22.62 5.25
C THR A 340 -5.40 -21.85 3.94
N ALA A 341 -4.57 -22.41 3.06
CA ALA A 341 -4.39 -21.87 1.71
C ALA A 341 -5.73 -21.76 0.94
N ASP A 342 -6.64 -22.72 1.14
CA ASP A 342 -7.97 -22.70 0.51
C ASP A 342 -8.86 -21.58 1.05
N GLN A 343 -8.78 -21.24 2.34
CA GLN A 343 -9.46 -20.06 2.89
C GLN A 343 -8.87 -18.75 2.34
N ARG A 344 -7.54 -18.67 2.14
CA ARG A 344 -6.92 -17.51 1.47
C ARG A 344 -7.43 -17.36 0.03
N VAL A 345 -7.55 -18.44 -0.74
CA VAL A 345 -8.14 -18.41 -2.08
C VAL A 345 -9.59 -17.91 -2.04
N GLN A 346 -10.39 -18.39 -1.09
CA GLN A 346 -11.77 -17.95 -0.89
C GLN A 346 -11.86 -16.46 -0.58
N LEU A 347 -11.00 -15.92 0.30
CA LEU A 347 -10.97 -14.49 0.62
C LEU A 347 -10.67 -13.64 -0.61
N PHE A 348 -9.65 -14.01 -1.39
CA PHE A 348 -9.29 -13.30 -2.62
C PHE A 348 -10.43 -13.35 -3.65
N GLN A 349 -11.12 -14.49 -3.77
CA GLN A 349 -12.29 -14.61 -4.65
C GLN A 349 -13.45 -13.71 -4.17
N LEU A 350 -13.67 -13.61 -2.86
CA LEU A 350 -14.71 -12.78 -2.26
C LEU A 350 -14.48 -11.28 -2.52
N VAL A 351 -13.25 -10.80 -2.34
CA VAL A 351 -12.85 -9.42 -2.64
C VAL A 351 -12.89 -9.15 -4.15
N ALA A 352 -12.44 -10.10 -4.98
CA ALA A 352 -12.50 -10.00 -6.44
C ALA A 352 -13.94 -9.88 -6.96
N ASP A 353 -14.87 -10.70 -6.46
CA ASP A 353 -16.28 -10.64 -6.85
C ASP A 353 -16.94 -9.32 -6.41
N ASN A 354 -16.57 -8.79 -5.24
CA ASN A 354 -17.03 -7.49 -4.78
C ASN A 354 -16.52 -6.34 -5.69
N LEU A 355 -15.24 -6.34 -6.08
CA LEU A 355 -14.70 -5.36 -7.03
C LEU A 355 -15.36 -5.46 -8.43
N ARG A 356 -15.61 -6.69 -8.92
CA ARG A 356 -16.33 -6.90 -10.19
C ARG A 356 -17.75 -6.33 -10.14
N TRP A 357 -18.44 -6.51 -9.00
CA TRP A 357 -19.76 -5.91 -8.78
C TRP A 357 -19.73 -4.39 -8.69
N MET A 358 -18.71 -3.82 -8.03
CA MET A 358 -18.48 -2.37 -8.00
C MET A 358 -18.25 -1.81 -9.42
N LYS A 359 -17.40 -2.46 -10.23
CA LYS A 359 -17.20 -2.07 -11.64
C LYS A 359 -18.50 -2.16 -12.45
N SER A 360 -19.28 -3.24 -12.31
CA SER A 360 -20.50 -3.44 -13.12
C SER A 360 -21.68 -2.53 -12.74
N THR A 361 -21.70 -2.03 -11.51
CA THR A 361 -22.72 -1.09 -11.01
C THR A 361 -22.27 0.38 -11.02
N GLY A 362 -20.99 0.65 -11.29
CA GLY A 362 -20.40 1.97 -11.12
C GLY A 362 -20.23 2.39 -9.66
N GLY A 363 -20.14 1.43 -8.74
CA GLY A 363 -19.95 1.63 -7.31
C GLY A 363 -18.59 2.23 -6.94
N ALA A 364 -18.48 2.70 -5.69
CA ALA A 364 -17.40 3.57 -5.25
C ALA A 364 -16.03 2.89 -5.05
N MET A 365 -15.99 1.57 -4.81
CA MET A 365 -14.71 0.87 -4.62
C MET A 365 -14.03 0.65 -5.97
N ALA A 366 -13.00 1.47 -6.22
CA ALA A 366 -12.27 1.52 -7.49
C ALA A 366 -10.98 0.68 -7.48
N GLY A 367 -10.48 0.30 -6.31
CA GLY A 367 -9.24 -0.48 -6.17
C GLY A 367 -9.31 -1.51 -5.05
N VAL A 368 -8.64 -2.66 -5.24
CA VAL A 368 -8.32 -3.62 -4.17
C VAL A 368 -6.85 -4.01 -4.24
N MET A 369 -6.20 -4.07 -3.08
CA MET A 369 -4.77 -4.31 -2.96
C MET A 369 -4.48 -5.23 -1.78
N PHE A 370 -3.91 -6.39 -2.06
CA PHE A 370 -3.59 -7.34 -1.00
C PHE A 370 -2.24 -7.01 -0.36
N TRP A 371 -2.12 -7.36 0.92
CA TRP A 371 -0.85 -7.46 1.62
C TRP A 371 -0.39 -8.93 1.60
N ASN A 372 0.76 -9.28 1.04
CA ASN A 372 1.59 -8.47 0.15
C ASN A 372 2.18 -9.34 -0.99
N ALA A 373 2.61 -8.73 -2.09
CA ALA A 373 3.20 -9.45 -3.22
C ALA A 373 4.68 -9.73 -2.97
N ALA A 374 5.10 -10.95 -3.32
CA ALA A 374 6.47 -11.44 -3.19
C ALA A 374 6.93 -12.08 -4.51
N VAL A 375 8.24 -12.08 -4.76
CA VAL A 375 8.90 -12.86 -5.83
C VAL A 375 10.24 -13.36 -5.28
N GLY A 376 10.58 -14.62 -5.55
CA GLY A 376 11.80 -15.24 -5.07
C GLY A 376 11.82 -15.37 -3.54
N ASN A 377 12.99 -15.15 -2.93
CA ASN A 377 13.18 -15.27 -1.49
C ASN A 377 13.26 -13.88 -0.84
N VAL A 378 12.10 -13.36 -0.43
CA VAL A 378 11.95 -12.16 0.41
C VAL A 378 11.50 -12.56 1.81
N TRP A 379 11.53 -11.63 2.77
CA TRP A 379 11.00 -11.88 4.11
C TRP A 379 9.49 -12.19 4.07
N ASP A 380 9.03 -13.06 4.95
CA ASP A 380 7.66 -13.57 4.99
C ASP A 380 7.08 -13.40 6.40
N ASP A 381 6.09 -12.52 6.51
CA ASP A 381 5.26 -12.29 7.71
C ASP A 381 4.10 -13.29 7.84
N GLY A 382 4.00 -14.25 6.92
CA GLY A 382 2.89 -15.17 6.80
C GLY A 382 1.78 -14.68 5.86
N TYR A 383 1.84 -13.46 5.31
CA TYR A 383 0.87 -12.93 4.33
C TYR A 383 1.35 -13.03 2.86
N ASN A 384 2.63 -13.33 2.59
CA ASN A 384 3.20 -13.33 1.23
C ASN A 384 2.36 -14.12 0.20
N VAL A 385 2.09 -13.48 -0.94
CA VAL A 385 1.63 -14.13 -2.18
C VAL A 385 2.78 -14.08 -3.18
N TYR A 386 3.48 -15.21 -3.32
CA TYR A 386 4.56 -15.39 -4.27
C TYR A 386 4.01 -15.44 -5.70
N LEU A 387 4.30 -14.40 -6.49
CA LEU A 387 3.80 -14.29 -7.87
C LEU A 387 4.47 -15.30 -8.80
N ASP A 388 5.72 -15.68 -8.52
CA ASP A 388 6.45 -16.76 -9.18
C ASP A 388 5.98 -18.18 -8.80
N GLY A 389 4.95 -18.29 -7.95
CA GLY A 389 4.32 -19.54 -7.56
C GLY A 389 3.43 -20.22 -8.63
N PRO A 390 2.90 -21.41 -8.33
CA PRO A 390 2.07 -22.17 -9.26
C PRO A 390 0.67 -21.56 -9.40
N VAL A 391 0.20 -21.40 -10.64
CA VAL A 391 -1.14 -20.87 -10.97
C VAL A 391 -2.24 -21.94 -10.92
N VAL A 392 -1.86 -23.22 -10.95
CA VAL A 392 -2.77 -24.37 -10.81
C VAL A 392 -2.48 -25.03 -9.47
N LYS A 393 -3.52 -25.47 -8.73
CA LYS A 393 -3.31 -26.23 -7.48
C LYS A 393 -2.43 -27.45 -7.77
N PRO A 394 -1.39 -27.73 -6.95
CA PRO A 394 -0.62 -28.97 -7.07
C PRO A 394 -1.56 -30.17 -7.01
N VAL A 395 -1.41 -31.11 -7.95
CA VAL A 395 -2.07 -32.42 -7.85
C VAL A 395 -1.51 -33.11 -6.60
N PRO A 396 -2.34 -33.54 -5.64
CA PRO A 396 -1.85 -34.28 -4.47
C PRO A 396 -1.08 -35.51 -4.94
N VAL A 397 0.22 -35.53 -4.69
CA VAL A 397 1.03 -36.74 -4.92
C VAL A 397 0.51 -37.78 -3.93
N PRO A 398 0.05 -38.97 -4.39
CA PRO A 398 -0.38 -40.02 -3.48
C PRO A 398 0.75 -40.33 -2.51
N ALA A 399 0.44 -40.39 -1.21
CA ALA A 399 1.42 -40.80 -0.22
C ALA A 399 2.03 -42.14 -0.65
N PRO A 400 3.37 -42.32 -0.59
CA PRO A 400 3.98 -43.59 -0.95
C PRO A 400 3.31 -44.70 -0.16
N THR A 401 2.80 -45.73 -0.85
CA THR A 401 2.21 -46.90 -0.19
C THR A 401 3.25 -47.43 0.79
N PRO A 402 2.93 -47.60 2.09
CA PRO A 402 3.87 -48.17 3.03
C PRO A 402 4.40 -49.49 2.47
N PRO A 403 5.71 -49.75 2.50
CA PRO A 403 6.24 -51.02 2.01
C PRO A 403 5.54 -52.16 2.77
N PRO A 404 5.14 -53.26 2.10
CA PRO A 404 4.48 -54.37 2.76
C PRO A 404 5.27 -54.80 3.98
N GLN A 405 4.65 -54.78 5.17
CA GLN A 405 5.34 -55.27 6.35
C GLN A 405 5.68 -56.75 6.13
N PRO A 406 6.94 -57.16 6.35
CA PRO A 406 7.30 -58.57 6.23
C PRO A 406 6.47 -59.39 7.24
N PRO A 407 6.08 -60.63 6.91
CA PRO A 407 5.35 -61.48 7.83
C PRO A 407 6.06 -61.60 9.17
N SER A 408 5.33 -61.38 10.26
CA SER A 408 5.83 -61.53 11.63
C SER A 408 6.22 -62.99 11.89
N GLY A 409 7.49 -63.32 11.68
CA GLY A 409 8.00 -64.70 11.85
C GLY A 409 9.36 -65.02 11.22
N VAL A 410 9.99 -64.12 10.45
CA VAL A 410 11.30 -64.40 9.83
C VAL A 410 12.43 -63.79 10.66
N THR A 411 13.24 -64.63 11.30
CA THR A 411 14.53 -64.26 11.90
C THR A 411 15.57 -63.98 10.81
N PRO A 412 16.32 -62.86 10.85
CA PRO A 412 17.39 -62.60 9.88
C PRO A 412 18.54 -63.59 10.00
N ALA A 413 18.86 -64.28 8.91
CA ALA A 413 20.02 -65.16 8.82
C ALA A 413 21.26 -64.41 8.28
N GLY A 414 22.18 -64.07 9.17
CA GLY A 414 23.56 -63.66 8.84
C GLY A 414 23.74 -62.24 8.26
N PRO A 415 24.95 -61.67 8.37
CA PRO A 415 25.27 -60.37 7.77
C PRO A 415 25.50 -60.51 6.25
N VAL A 416 24.61 -59.93 5.46
CA VAL A 416 24.83 -59.68 4.02
C VAL A 416 25.67 -58.39 3.91
N PRO A 417 26.74 -58.35 3.09
CA PRO A 417 27.54 -57.14 2.93
C PRO A 417 26.73 -56.01 2.29
N THR A 418 26.70 -54.85 2.96
CA THR A 418 25.97 -53.67 2.53
C THR A 418 26.57 -53.09 1.23
N PRO A 419 25.76 -52.86 0.17
CA PRO A 419 26.20 -52.03 -0.94
C PRO A 419 26.52 -50.61 -0.44
N ALA A 420 27.54 -49.98 -1.01
CA ALA A 420 27.84 -48.59 -0.70
C ALA A 420 26.62 -47.70 -1.00
N PRO A 421 26.24 -46.77 -0.10
CA PRO A 421 25.09 -45.90 -0.34
C PRO A 421 25.34 -45.05 -1.59
N ALA A 422 24.34 -45.00 -2.46
CA ALA A 422 24.32 -44.01 -3.53
C ALA A 422 24.44 -42.59 -2.91
N PRO A 423 25.13 -41.64 -3.57
CA PRO A 423 25.17 -40.27 -3.09
C PRO A 423 23.73 -39.76 -2.94
N PRO A 424 23.41 -39.08 -1.82
CA PRO A 424 22.05 -38.59 -1.62
C PRO A 424 21.67 -37.69 -2.80
N ALA A 425 20.47 -37.90 -3.34
CA ALA A 425 19.88 -36.93 -4.25
C ALA A 425 19.93 -35.55 -3.56
N PRO A 426 20.27 -34.46 -4.29
CA PRO A 426 20.27 -33.13 -3.70
C PRO A 426 18.90 -32.91 -3.07
N ALA A 427 18.89 -32.59 -1.78
CA ALA A 427 17.65 -32.30 -1.09
C ALA A 427 16.91 -31.21 -1.87
N PRO A 428 15.57 -31.28 -2.00
CA PRO A 428 14.83 -30.11 -2.46
C PRO A 428 15.27 -28.92 -1.60
N PRO A 429 15.43 -27.72 -2.18
CA PRO A 429 15.81 -26.55 -1.39
C PRO A 429 14.84 -26.45 -0.21
N PRO A 430 15.35 -26.23 1.02
CA PRO A 430 14.46 -26.09 2.17
C PRO A 430 13.44 -25.01 1.84
N GLU A 431 12.15 -25.23 2.18
CA GLU A 431 11.20 -24.12 2.20
C GLU A 431 11.86 -22.96 2.92
N PRO A 432 11.85 -21.73 2.37
CA PRO A 432 12.41 -20.57 3.04
C PRO A 432 11.81 -20.53 4.45
N SER A 433 12.70 -20.46 5.45
CA SER A 433 12.36 -20.80 6.83
C SER A 433 11.20 -19.93 7.31
N ARG A 434 10.00 -20.51 7.37
CA ARG A 434 8.81 -19.82 7.87
C ARG A 434 9.14 -19.29 9.25
N ALA A 435 9.17 -17.96 9.40
CA ALA A 435 9.43 -17.34 10.67
C ALA A 435 8.38 -17.86 11.68
N PRO A 436 8.77 -18.20 12.93
CA PRO A 436 7.79 -18.59 13.92
C PRO A 436 6.85 -17.41 14.17
N ILE A 437 5.58 -17.56 13.78
CA ILE A 437 4.62 -16.46 13.86
C ILE A 437 4.28 -16.21 15.33
N VAL A 438 4.79 -15.10 15.83
CA VAL A 438 4.39 -14.52 17.10
C VAL A 438 2.97 -13.99 16.92
N ALA A 439 2.03 -14.42 17.76
CA ALA A 439 0.68 -13.85 17.79
C ALA A 439 0.77 -12.33 18.01
N ASN A 440 -0.07 -11.54 17.31
CA ASN A 440 0.13 -10.10 17.08
C ASN A 440 0.86 -9.35 18.22
N THR A 441 2.16 -9.10 18.03
CA THR A 441 2.98 -8.21 18.85
C THR A 441 3.29 -6.90 18.11
N GLU A 442 2.33 -6.33 17.39
CA GLU A 442 2.12 -4.88 17.35
C GLU A 442 1.76 -4.43 18.78
N THR A 443 2.70 -4.62 19.71
CA THR A 443 2.50 -4.33 21.12
C THR A 443 2.30 -2.84 21.23
N LEU A 444 1.05 -2.42 21.47
CA LEU A 444 0.73 -1.03 21.74
C LEU A 444 1.51 -0.60 22.99
N THR A 445 2.63 0.07 22.74
CA THR A 445 3.50 0.62 23.79
C THR A 445 2.81 1.77 24.49
N ASP A 446 3.37 2.25 25.59
CA ASP A 446 2.88 3.49 26.22
C ASP A 446 2.88 4.67 25.24
N PHE A 447 3.86 4.72 24.32
CA PHE A 447 3.90 5.73 23.24
C PHE A 447 2.74 5.56 22.25
N LEU A 448 2.40 4.33 21.88
CA LEU A 448 1.21 4.01 21.08
C LEU A 448 -0.07 3.93 21.93
N ARG A 449 -0.05 4.48 23.16
CA ARG A 449 -1.21 4.63 24.05
C ARG A 449 -1.91 3.29 24.40
N GLY A 450 -1.14 2.21 24.53
CA GLY A 450 -1.63 0.88 24.86
C GLY A 450 -2.52 0.82 26.11
N PRO A 451 -2.15 1.41 27.26
CA PRO A 451 -2.99 1.42 28.45
C PRO A 451 -4.34 2.13 28.25
N GLN A 452 -4.35 3.25 27.53
CA GLN A 452 -5.56 4.03 27.24
C GLN A 452 -6.47 3.26 26.26
N ARG A 453 -5.88 2.60 25.27
CA ARG A 453 -6.59 1.70 24.35
C ARG A 453 -7.23 0.55 25.12
N ALA A 454 -6.48 -0.13 25.99
CA ALA A 454 -6.97 -1.27 26.77
C ALA A 454 -8.16 -0.87 27.66
N ALA A 455 -8.06 0.26 28.38
CA ALA A 455 -9.16 0.77 29.21
C ALA A 455 -10.41 1.12 28.37
N CYS A 456 -10.22 1.71 27.19
CA CYS A 456 -11.32 1.96 26.26
C CYS A 456 -11.95 0.66 25.73
N ALA A 457 -11.14 -0.34 25.35
CA ALA A 457 -11.60 -1.61 24.81
C ALA A 457 -12.39 -2.42 25.85
N GLU A 458 -11.98 -2.40 27.12
CA GLU A 458 -12.74 -3.00 28.23
C GLU A 458 -14.10 -2.28 28.45
N ALA A 459 -14.18 -0.97 28.23
CA ALA A 459 -15.44 -0.25 28.27
C ALA A 459 -16.34 -0.58 27.05
N ALA A 460 -15.75 -0.69 25.86
CA ALA A 460 -16.43 -1.04 24.61
C ALA A 460 -17.05 -2.44 24.64
N ALA A 461 -16.33 -3.40 25.25
CA ALA A 461 -16.74 -4.78 25.45
C ALA A 461 -18.13 -4.97 26.06
N LYS A 462 -18.61 -4.00 26.84
CA LYS A 462 -19.80 -4.11 27.68
C LYS A 462 -21.11 -3.92 26.91
N TRP A 463 -21.05 -3.43 25.68
CA TRP A 463 -22.23 -3.06 24.88
C TRP A 463 -22.09 -3.34 23.38
N TRP A 464 -20.86 -3.52 22.86
CA TRP A 464 -20.65 -3.76 21.43
C TRP A 464 -21.23 -5.11 20.98
N LEU A 465 -22.00 -5.08 19.88
CA LEU A 465 -22.58 -6.25 19.24
C LEU A 465 -22.31 -6.18 17.73
N PRO A 466 -21.65 -7.19 17.12
CA PRO A 466 -21.29 -7.16 15.71
C PRO A 466 -22.52 -7.24 14.81
N ILE A 467 -22.57 -6.41 13.77
CA ILE A 467 -23.77 -6.36 12.92
C ILE A 467 -23.95 -7.62 12.07
N TRP A 468 -22.85 -8.28 11.65
CA TRP A 468 -22.87 -9.47 10.80
C TRP A 468 -23.42 -10.73 11.48
N THR A 469 -23.62 -10.73 12.80
CA THR A 469 -24.30 -11.82 13.52
C THR A 469 -25.81 -11.65 13.60
N ASN A 470 -26.37 -10.57 13.04
CA ASN A 470 -27.82 -10.39 12.98
C ASN A 470 -28.45 -11.30 11.92
N SER A 471 -29.62 -11.88 12.22
CA SER A 471 -30.35 -12.78 11.31
C SER A 471 -30.84 -12.12 10.00
N TRP A 472 -30.86 -10.79 9.94
CA TRP A 472 -31.21 -10.02 8.75
C TRP A 472 -29.99 -9.58 7.93
N ALA A 473 -28.77 -9.73 8.45
CA ALA A 473 -27.56 -9.37 7.74
C ALA A 473 -27.32 -10.34 6.56
N TYR A 474 -26.83 -9.82 5.44
CA TYR A 474 -26.43 -10.67 4.31
C TYR A 474 -25.20 -11.47 4.69
N THR A 475 -25.25 -12.80 4.55
CA THR A 475 -24.14 -13.69 4.89
C THR A 475 -23.46 -14.28 3.65
N VAL A 476 -22.17 -14.60 3.81
CA VAL A 476 -21.37 -15.31 2.82
C VAL A 476 -21.61 -16.81 2.98
N ASP A 477 -22.13 -17.47 1.94
CA ASP A 477 -22.14 -18.93 1.85
C ASP A 477 -20.72 -19.43 1.54
N THR A 478 -19.92 -19.63 2.59
CA THR A 478 -18.54 -20.13 2.50
C THR A 478 -18.48 -21.57 2.00
N THR A 479 -19.55 -22.37 2.15
CA THR A 479 -19.63 -23.72 1.59
C THR A 479 -19.78 -23.68 0.06
N ALA A 480 -20.60 -22.78 -0.48
CA ALA A 480 -20.68 -22.54 -1.93
C ALA A 480 -19.41 -21.88 -2.47
N LEU A 481 -18.80 -20.97 -1.71
CA LEU A 481 -17.53 -20.32 -2.07
C LEU A 481 -16.39 -21.36 -2.18
N ALA A 482 -16.22 -22.21 -1.17
CA ALA A 482 -15.24 -23.30 -1.17
C ALA A 482 -15.41 -24.26 -2.35
N LYS A 483 -16.66 -24.59 -2.72
CA LYS A 483 -16.96 -25.40 -3.92
C LYS A 483 -16.57 -24.65 -5.21
N ARG A 484 -16.86 -23.35 -5.31
CA ARG A 484 -16.51 -22.51 -6.47
C ARG A 484 -15.00 -22.36 -6.64
N THR A 485 -14.24 -22.27 -5.55
CA THR A 485 -12.78 -22.09 -5.55
C THR A 485 -11.99 -23.39 -5.40
N ALA A 486 -12.63 -24.56 -5.47
CA ALA A 486 -12.01 -25.85 -5.17
C ALA A 486 -10.75 -26.15 -5.99
N THR A 487 -10.67 -25.64 -7.22
CA THR A 487 -9.54 -25.81 -8.16
C THR A 487 -8.64 -24.57 -8.28
N TYR A 488 -8.99 -23.46 -7.63
CA TYR A 488 -8.33 -22.16 -7.81
C TYR A 488 -7.08 -21.99 -6.95
N THR A 489 -6.10 -21.24 -7.45
CA THR A 489 -5.04 -20.65 -6.64
C THR A 489 -5.32 -19.15 -6.47
N VAL A 490 -4.62 -18.48 -5.56
CA VAL A 490 -4.67 -17.01 -5.48
C VAL A 490 -4.31 -16.40 -6.83
N LEU A 491 -3.26 -16.92 -7.49
CA LEU A 491 -2.79 -16.45 -8.78
C LEU A 491 -3.82 -16.65 -9.92
N SER A 492 -4.65 -17.70 -9.87
CA SER A 492 -5.74 -17.85 -10.84
C SER A 492 -6.86 -16.85 -10.59
N VAL A 493 -7.21 -16.57 -9.33
CA VAL A 493 -8.19 -15.51 -8.98
C VAL A 493 -7.71 -14.14 -9.48
N LEU A 494 -6.43 -13.80 -9.28
CA LEU A 494 -5.85 -12.55 -9.77
C LEU A 494 -5.92 -12.47 -11.30
N ARG A 495 -5.52 -13.52 -12.02
CA ARG A 495 -5.59 -13.54 -13.50
C ARG A 495 -7.03 -13.39 -14.01
N ASP A 496 -7.98 -14.11 -13.43
CA ASP A 496 -9.38 -14.08 -13.87
C ASP A 496 -10.02 -12.71 -13.55
N THR A 497 -9.56 -12.04 -12.49
CA THR A 497 -9.96 -10.67 -12.15
C THR A 497 -9.34 -9.64 -13.07
N SER A 498 -8.06 -9.79 -13.45
CA SER A 498 -7.43 -9.00 -14.51
C SER A 498 -8.24 -9.06 -15.80
N ASN A 499 -8.71 -10.25 -16.18
CA ASN A 499 -9.55 -10.42 -17.36
C ASN A 499 -10.84 -9.61 -17.23
N ALA A 500 -11.60 -9.76 -16.13
CA ALA A 500 -12.84 -9.00 -15.93
C ALA A 500 -12.64 -7.47 -15.77
N LEU A 501 -11.44 -7.01 -15.40
CA LEU A 501 -11.13 -5.59 -15.24
C LEU A 501 -10.69 -4.92 -16.55
N TYR A 502 -9.94 -5.60 -17.42
CA TYR A 502 -9.26 -4.95 -18.55
C TYR A 502 -9.59 -5.50 -19.95
N TYR A 503 -10.32 -6.62 -20.05
CA TYR A 503 -10.73 -7.26 -21.31
C TYR A 503 -12.24 -7.57 -21.34
#